data_AF-A0A2V6L7N0-F1
#
_entry.id   AF-A0A2V6L7N0-F1
#
_cell.length_a   1.000
_cell.length_b   1.000
_cell.length_c   1.000
_cell.angle_alpha   90.00
_cell.angle_beta   90.00
_cell.angle_gamma   90.00
#
_symmetry.space_group_name_H-M   'P 1'
#
loop_
_entity.id
_entity.type
_entity.pdbx_description
1 polymer ?
#
loop_
_entity_poly.entity_id
_entity_poly.type
_entity_poly.pdbx_seq_one_letter_code
_entity_poly.pdbx_strand_id
1 'polypeptide(L)' 'DCYVLEIGKPVMADVIRDSPDCLERLSELLARRKLENEGALKEAASLALNQRKEREYTATFLHRLRTFFEL' A
#
# COMPACT_ATOMS: atom_id res chain seq x y z
N ASP A 1 16.51 13.24 14.74
CA ASP A 1 16.75 13.64 13.34
C ASP A 1 16.20 12.60 12.39
N CYS A 2 15.48 13.01 11.35
CA CYS A 2 14.93 12.11 10.34
C CYS A 2 15.41 12.56 8.97
N TYR A 3 15.94 11.64 8.17
CA TYR A 3 16.38 11.92 6.81
C TYR A 3 15.32 11.44 5.82
N VAL A 4 14.92 12.33 4.90
CA VAL A 4 13.89 12.06 3.91
C VAL A 4 14.53 12.06 2.53
N LEU A 5 14.22 11.01 1.76
CA LEU A 5 14.55 10.94 0.34
C LEU A 5 13.26 11.09 -0.46
N GLU A 6 13.17 12.17 -1.24
CA GLU A 6 12.04 12.42 -2.11
C GLU A 6 12.30 11.87 -3.51
N ILE A 7 11.30 11.20 -4.07
CA ILE A 7 11.30 10.70 -5.45
C ILE A 7 10.11 11.34 -6.16
N GLY A 8 10.38 12.06 -7.24
CA GLY A 8 9.32 12.69 -8.04
C GLY A 8 8.37 11.65 -8.65
N LYS A 9 7.08 12.00 -8.72
CA LYS A 9 6.04 11.16 -9.36
C LYS A 9 6.44 10.61 -10.75
N PRO A 10 6.98 11.40 -11.71
CA PRO A 10 7.31 10.87 -13.03
C PRO A 10 8.42 9.81 -12.98
N VAL A 11 9.46 10.04 -12.17
CA VAL A 11 10.56 9.09 -11.97
C VAL A 11 10.06 7.80 -11.35
N MET A 12 9.20 7.89 -10.34
CA MET A 12 8.60 6.71 -9.72
C MET A 12 7.68 5.96 -10.69
N ALA A 13 6.95 6.67 -11.56
CA ALA A 13 6.10 6.05 -12.57
C ALA A 13 6.91 5.22 -13.58
N ASP A 14 8.07 5.72 -14.03
CA ASP A 14 8.99 4.97 -14.89
C ASP A 14 9.49 3.69 -14.21
N VAL A 15 9.94 3.81 -12.95
CA VAL A 15 10.40 2.64 -12.17
C VAL A 15 9.30 1.58 -12.01
N ILE A 16 8.06 2.00 -11.79
CA ILE A 16 6.93 1.07 -11.64
C ILE A 16 6.59 0.40 -12.98
N ARG A 17 6.67 1.12 -14.11
CA ARG A 17 6.48 0.52 -15.44
C ARG A 17 7.49 -0.59 -15.72
N ASP A 18 8.75 -0.36 -15.34
CA ASP A 18 9.83 -1.34 -15.52
C ASP A 18 9.76 -2.48 -14.50
N SER A 19 9.14 -2.24 -13.34
CA SER A 19 9.03 -3.20 -12.23
C SER A 19 7.63 -3.16 -11.60
N PRO A 20 6.62 -3.79 -12.23
CA PRO A 20 5.24 -3.77 -11.75
C PRO A 20 5.07 -4.39 -10.35
N ASP A 21 5.93 -5.35 -9.98
CA ASP A 21 5.96 -5.96 -8.64
C ASP A 21 6.22 -4.95 -7.51
N CYS A 22 6.87 -3.81 -7.82
CA CYS A 22 7.06 -2.73 -6.84
C CYS A 22 5.71 -2.12 -6.44
N LEU A 23 4.77 -2.02 -7.38
CA LEU A 23 3.44 -1.48 -7.12
C LEU A 23 2.62 -2.40 -6.20
N GLU A 24 2.73 -3.71 -6.44
CA GLU A 24 2.06 -4.72 -5.62
C GLU A 24 2.59 -4.68 -4.19
N ARG A 25 3.92 -4.68 -4.01
CA ARG A 25 4.54 -4.55 -2.68
C ARG A 25 4.19 -3.24 -1.98
N LEU A 26 4.13 -2.14 -2.71
CA LEU A 26 3.70 -0.85 -2.14
C LEU A 26 2.25 -0.91 -1.66
N SER A 27 1.36 -1.55 -2.43
CA SER A 27 -0.04 -1.71 -2.05
C SER A 27 -0.21 -2.55 -0.79
N GLU A 28 0.59 -3.62 -0.62
CA GLU A 28 0.59 -4.45 0.59
C GLU A 28 1.09 -3.67 1.81
N LEU A 29 2.16 -2.88 1.66
CA LEU A 29 2.67 -2.04 2.75
C LEU A 29 1.62 -1.02 3.23
N LEU A 30 0.93 -0.37 2.28
CA LEU A 30 -0.15 0.57 2.60
C LEU A 30 -1.34 -0.13 3.26
N ALA A 31 -1.69 -1.34 2.80
CA ALA A 31 -2.76 -2.15 3.39
C ALA A 31 -2.46 -2.54 4.84
N ARG A 32 -1.23 -3.02 5.12
CA ARG A 32 -0.77 -3.32 6.48
C ARG A 32 -0.80 -2.08 7.35
N ARG A 33 -0.30 -0.95 6.86
CA ARG A 33 -0.29 0.30 7.62
C ARG A 33 -1.70 0.81 7.92
N LYS A 34 -2.62 0.64 6.98
CA LYS A 34 -4.04 0.96 7.16
C LYS A 34 -4.67 0.08 8.23
N LEU A 35 -4.40 -1.23 8.20
CA LEU A 35 -4.87 -2.17 9.20
C LEU A 35 -4.29 -1.88 10.58
N GLU A 36 -2.99 -1.55 10.69
CA GLU A 36 -2.35 -1.15 11.95
C GLU A 36 -2.99 0.10 12.54
N ASN A 37 -3.22 1.13 11.72
CA ASN A 37 -3.87 2.37 12.16
C ASN A 37 -5.32 2.16 12.59
N GLU A 38 -6.01 1.17 12.01
CA GLU A 38 -7.37 0.77 12.43
C GLU A 38 -7.36 -0.16 13.66
N GLY A 39 -6.33 -1.00 13.78
CA GLY A 39 -6.11 -1.99 14.83
C GLY A 39 -5.62 -1.37 16.15
N ALA A 40 -4.90 -0.25 16.08
CA ALA A 40 -4.58 0.59 17.25
C ALA A 40 -5.84 1.07 18.00
N LEU A 41 -7.04 0.93 17.41
CA LEU A 41 -8.33 1.27 18.04
C LEU A 41 -9.18 0.03 18.42
N LYS A 42 -8.84 -1.19 18.01
CA LYS A 42 -9.71 -2.37 18.20
C LYS A 42 -8.91 -3.66 18.42
N GLU A 43 -8.45 -3.87 19.65
CA GLU A 43 -7.61 -4.98 20.12
C GLU A 43 -8.26 -6.40 20.07
N ALA A 44 -9.30 -6.65 19.27
CA ALA A 44 -10.05 -7.92 19.32
C ALA A 44 -10.63 -8.42 17.98
N ALA A 45 -10.10 -8.01 16.83
CA ALA A 45 -10.53 -8.59 15.54
C ALA A 45 -9.85 -9.95 15.30
N SER A 46 -10.63 -10.96 14.87
CA SER A 46 -10.08 -12.29 14.57
C SER A 46 -9.07 -12.25 13.42
N LEU A 47 -8.04 -13.11 13.49
CA LEU A 47 -6.98 -13.21 12.48
C LEU A 47 -7.54 -13.32 11.05
N ALA A 48 -8.60 -14.13 10.87
CA ALA A 48 -9.25 -14.33 9.57
C ALA A 48 -9.95 -13.06 9.05
N LEU A 49 -10.57 -12.27 9.93
CA LEU A 49 -11.18 -10.99 9.56
C LEU A 49 -10.11 -9.98 9.13
N ASN A 50 -8.98 -9.94 9.84
CA ASN A 50 -7.85 -9.08 9.52
C ASN A 50 -7.22 -9.46 8.18
N GLN A 51 -7.01 -10.75 7.89
CA GLN A 51 -6.51 -11.21 6.60
C GLN A 51 -7.45 -10.85 5.45
N ARG A 52 -8.77 -10.96 5.64
CA ARG A 52 -9.74 -10.56 4.62
C ARG A 52 -9.66 -9.05 4.34
N LYS A 53 -9.58 -8.24 5.40
CA LYS A 53 -9.45 -6.78 5.27
C LYS A 53 -8.13 -6.37 4.64
N GLU A 54 -7.02 -7.00 5.01
CA GLU A 54 -5.71 -6.74 4.42
C GLU A 54 -5.76 -6.97 2.91
N ARG A 55 -6.33 -8.10 2.45
CA ARG A 55 -6.50 -8.37 1.01
C ARG A 55 -7.38 -7.33 0.30
N GLU A 56 -8.48 -6.92 0.92
CA GLU A 56 -9.39 -5.90 0.38
C GLU A 56 -8.71 -4.53 0.28
N TYR A 57 -7.92 -4.17 1.29
CA TYR A 57 -7.11 -2.94 1.28
C TYR A 57 -6.01 -3.01 0.24
N THR A 58 -5.29 -4.12 0.12
CA THR A 58 -4.26 -4.31 -0.91
C THR A 58 -4.86 -4.10 -2.31
N ALA A 59 -5.99 -4.74 -2.61
CA ALA A 59 -6.67 -4.57 -3.90
C ALA A 59 -7.10 -3.11 -4.14
N THR A 60 -7.64 -2.45 -3.12
CA THR A 60 -8.06 -1.05 -3.19
C THR A 60 -6.88 -0.11 -3.43
N PHE A 61 -5.77 -0.29 -2.70
CA PHE A 61 -4.57 0.51 -2.86
C PHE A 61 -3.91 0.25 -4.21
N LEU A 62 -3.84 -1.00 -4.66
CA LEU A 62 -3.30 -1.33 -5.97
C LEU A 62 -4.06 -0.62 -7.10
N HIS A 63 -5.39 -0.64 -7.06
CA HIS A 63 -6.21 0.09 -8.03
C HIS A 63 -5.93 1.60 -7.99
N ARG A 64 -5.90 2.20 -6.78
CA ARG A 64 -5.62 3.63 -6.62
C ARG A 64 -4.22 4.02 -7.09
N LEU A 65 -3.22 3.18 -6.83
CA LEU A 65 -1.84 3.42 -7.23
C LEU A 65 -1.69 3.32 -8.76
N ARG A 66 -2.37 2.36 -9.42
CA ARG A 66 -2.42 2.31 -10.89
C ARG A 66 -3.00 3.58 -11.47
N THR A 67 -4.14 4.04 -10.96
CA THR A 67 -4.75 5.31 -11.38
C THR A 67 -3.82 6.50 -11.08
N PHE A 68 -3.18 6.52 -9.92
CA PHE A 68 -2.28 7.60 -9.52
C PHE A 68 -1.08 7.71 -10.45
N PHE A 69 -0.45 6.60 -10.83
CA PHE A 69 0.70 6.56 -11.73
C PHE A 69 0.32 6.50 -13.22
N GLU A 70 -0.98 6.55 -13.55
CA GLU A 70 -1.49 6.52 -14.91
C GLU A 70 -1.04 5.26 -15.68
N LEU A 71 -1.15 4.10 -15.01
CA LEU A 71 -0.76 2.77 -15.49
C LEU A 71 -1.96 1.95 -15.99
#